data_AF-A0A0D2KQI9-F1
#
_entry.id   AF-A0A0D2KQI9-F1
#
_cell.length_a   1.000
_cell.length_b   1.000
_cell.length_c   1.000
_cell.angle_alpha   90.00
_cell.angle_beta   90.00
_cell.angle_gamma   90.00
#
_symmetry.space_group_name_H-M   'P 1'
#
loop_
_entity.id
_entity.type
_entity.pdbx_description
1 polymer ?
#
loop_
_entity_poly.entity_id
_entity_poly.type
_entity_poly.pdbx_seq_one_letter_code
_entity_poly.pdbx_strand_id
1 'polypeptide(L)'
;VEVERELPKFRAPARAALERLLRSCLRLRADMGHFATNMRTYVTYEVLEGAWREFQGAAASCCDMDALISRHEAFLAALLGRALLDDSSAQVRSTLNGVLANMLGLAPLVGRLNDEVKASLLWMEDRAREAAANTAAGRWGAVDSDAAARRDEEVDPALVEELEGVAGQLEAAHLAGVRRLTEQLSDERQGGVAHAFNEVRYLLCRLDRAFYERQAGAMDGGFLEVDAPS
;
A
#
# COMPACT_ATOMS: atom_id res chain seq x y z
N VAL A 1 9.09 -5.87 11.61
CA VAL A 1 7.76 -5.82 12.28
C VAL A 1 7.84 -6.72 13.50
N GLU A 2 7.28 -6.35 14.65
CA GLU A 2 7.42 -7.15 15.89
C GLU A 2 6.99 -8.62 15.70
N VAL A 3 5.96 -8.85 14.89
CA VAL A 3 5.52 -10.18 14.43
C VAL A 3 6.64 -11.00 13.80
N GLU A 4 7.52 -10.41 12.96
CA GLU A 4 8.64 -11.14 12.32
C GLU A 4 9.63 -11.71 13.33
N ARG A 5 9.83 -11.01 14.45
CA ARG A 5 10.76 -11.44 15.51
C ARG A 5 10.20 -12.63 16.29
N GLU A 6 8.88 -12.72 16.41
CA GLU A 6 8.21 -13.72 17.24
C GLU A 6 7.80 -14.98 16.47
N LEU A 7 7.76 -14.94 15.12
CA LEU A 7 7.45 -16.08 14.25
C LEU A 7 8.24 -17.38 14.57
N PRO A 8 9.54 -17.35 14.93
CA PRO A 8 10.29 -18.57 15.25
C PRO A 8 9.76 -19.33 16.49
N LYS A 9 8.93 -18.70 17.33
CA LYS A 9 8.35 -19.33 18.52
C LYS A 9 7.18 -20.26 18.21
N PHE A 10 6.62 -20.16 17.00
CA PHE A 10 5.49 -20.98 16.55
C PHE A 10 5.97 -22.28 15.90
N ARG A 11 5.16 -23.34 15.99
CA ARG A 11 5.35 -24.60 15.26
C ARG A 11 5.25 -24.38 13.76
N ALA A 12 5.91 -25.27 13.00
CA ALA A 12 6.01 -25.20 11.54
C ALA A 12 4.70 -24.89 10.79
N PRO A 13 3.54 -25.55 11.03
CA PRO A 13 2.32 -25.27 10.27
C PRO A 13 1.75 -23.87 10.56
N ALA A 14 1.65 -23.48 11.83
CA ALA A 14 1.17 -22.16 12.23
C ALA A 14 2.11 -21.05 11.74
N ARG A 15 3.42 -21.26 11.88
CA ARG A 15 4.45 -20.36 11.40
C ARG A 15 4.35 -20.13 9.88
N ALA A 16 4.23 -21.20 9.09
CA ALA A 16 4.17 -21.09 7.63
C ALA A 16 2.93 -20.30 7.17
N ALA A 17 1.80 -20.45 7.87
CA ALA A 17 0.58 -19.71 7.57
C ALA A 17 0.72 -18.22 7.90
N LEU A 18 1.22 -17.88 9.10
CA LEU A 18 1.51 -16.50 9.49
C LEU A 18 2.54 -15.84 8.57
N GLU A 19 3.61 -16.54 8.18
CA GLU A 19 4.62 -16.04 7.24
C GLU A 19 4.05 -15.69 5.87
N ARG A 20 3.08 -16.47 5.38
CA ARG A 20 2.43 -16.23 4.09
C ARG A 20 1.52 -15.01 4.16
N LEU A 21 0.70 -14.91 5.20
CA LEU A 21 -0.17 -13.75 5.42
C LEU A 21 0.64 -12.47 5.63
N LEU A 22 1.72 -12.53 6.41
CA LEU A 22 2.64 -11.41 6.60
C LEU A 22 3.29 -10.97 5.30
N ARG A 23 3.83 -11.91 4.50
CA ARG A 23 4.41 -11.60 3.19
C ARG A 23 3.39 -10.91 2.27
N SER A 24 2.15 -11.39 2.26
CA SER A 24 1.05 -10.76 1.52
C SER A 24 0.83 -9.31 1.96
N CYS A 25 0.70 -9.07 3.27
CA CYS A 25 0.52 -7.73 3.82
C CYS A 25 1.71 -6.80 3.52
N LEU A 26 2.94 -7.30 3.61
CA LEU A 26 4.14 -6.52 3.32
C LEU A 26 4.25 -6.14 1.84
N ARG A 27 3.92 -7.06 0.94
CA ARG A 27 3.84 -6.79 -0.50
C ARG A 27 2.79 -5.72 -0.80
N LEU A 28 1.58 -5.89 -0.27
CA LEU A 28 0.49 -4.94 -0.45
C LEU A 28 0.85 -3.55 0.10
N ARG A 29 1.51 -3.49 1.26
CA ARG A 29 2.03 -2.24 1.83
C ARG A 29 3.04 -1.56 0.92
N ALA A 30 3.96 -2.34 0.32
CA ALA A 30 4.97 -1.80 -0.60
C ALA A 30 4.30 -1.22 -1.85
N ASP A 31 3.35 -1.95 -2.43
CA ASP A 31 2.59 -1.50 -3.60
C ASP A 31 1.81 -0.21 -3.31
N MET A 32 1.08 -0.17 -2.18
CA MET A 32 0.36 1.03 -1.73
C MET A 32 1.30 2.21 -1.45
N GLY A 33 2.47 1.95 -0.85
CA GLY A 33 3.48 2.97 -0.56
C GLY A 33 4.10 3.56 -1.82
N HIS A 34 4.32 2.74 -2.85
CA HIS A 34 4.79 3.19 -4.16
C HIS A 34 3.75 4.11 -4.83
N PHE A 35 2.48 3.70 -4.87
CA PHE A 35 1.40 4.54 -5.37
C PHE A 35 1.34 5.90 -4.65
N ALA A 36 1.34 5.89 -3.31
CA ALA A 36 1.24 7.12 -2.52
C ALA A 36 2.44 8.05 -2.77
N THR A 37 3.63 7.49 -2.90
CA THR A 37 4.85 8.25 -3.20
C THR A 37 4.77 8.90 -4.58
N ASN A 38 4.31 8.18 -5.60
CA ASN A 38 4.16 8.72 -6.95
C ASN A 38 3.10 9.81 -7.02
N MET A 39 1.94 9.62 -6.38
CA MET A 39 0.90 10.64 -6.32
C MET A 39 1.36 11.91 -5.60
N ARG A 40 2.04 11.78 -4.45
CA ARG A 40 2.61 12.94 -3.74
C ARG A 40 3.63 13.68 -4.60
N THR A 41 4.49 12.94 -5.29
CA THR A 41 5.53 13.51 -6.17
C THR A 41 4.90 14.29 -7.32
N TYR A 42 3.86 13.74 -7.94
CA TYR A 42 3.08 14.43 -8.98
C TYR A 42 2.50 15.75 -8.47
N VAL A 43 1.74 15.72 -7.36
CA VAL A 43 1.11 16.93 -6.83
C VAL A 43 2.15 17.99 -6.45
N THR A 44 3.25 17.59 -5.81
CA THR A 44 4.26 18.53 -5.30
C THR A 44 5.11 19.12 -6.41
N TYR A 45 5.68 18.30 -7.28
CA TYR A 45 6.72 18.73 -8.21
C TYR A 45 6.22 19.04 -9.61
N GLU A 46 5.17 18.36 -10.07
CA GLU A 46 4.65 18.54 -11.43
C GLU A 46 3.47 19.50 -11.46
N VAL A 47 2.61 19.45 -10.44
CA VAL A 47 1.45 20.35 -10.36
C VAL A 47 1.81 21.66 -9.68
N LEU A 48 2.15 21.63 -8.38
CA LEU A 48 2.36 22.85 -7.60
C LEU A 48 3.57 23.66 -8.10
N GLU A 49 4.74 23.03 -8.15
CA GLU A 49 5.97 23.70 -8.57
C GLU A 49 5.93 24.12 -10.05
N GLY A 50 5.35 23.28 -10.93
CA GLY A 50 5.17 23.61 -12.34
C GLY A 50 4.28 24.84 -12.54
N ALA A 51 3.07 24.82 -11.97
CA ALA A 51 2.12 25.92 -12.08
C ALA A 51 2.65 27.20 -11.40
N TRP A 52 3.39 27.08 -10.30
CA TRP A 52 3.98 28.23 -9.61
C TRP A 52 5.02 28.95 -10.46
N ARG A 53 5.90 28.23 -11.15
CA ARG A 53 6.87 28.86 -12.08
C ARG A 53 6.18 29.58 -13.24
N GLU A 54 5.14 28.97 -13.80
CA GLU A 54 4.33 29.59 -14.86
C GLU A 54 3.68 30.89 -14.36
N PHE A 55 3.09 30.87 -13.17
CA PHE A 55 2.49 32.05 -12.56
C PHE A 55 3.52 33.15 -12.27
N GLN A 56 4.70 32.82 -11.74
CA GLN A 56 5.74 33.82 -11.48
C GLN A 56 6.15 34.58 -12.75
N GLY A 57 6.35 33.86 -13.87
CA GLY A 57 6.67 34.48 -15.15
C GLY A 57 5.53 35.38 -15.65
N ALA A 58 4.28 34.92 -15.52
CA ALA A 58 3.11 35.70 -15.88
C ALA A 58 2.95 36.96 -15.00
N ALA A 59 3.11 36.82 -13.68
CA ALA A 59 3.01 37.92 -12.72
C ALA A 59 4.08 39.00 -12.95
N ALA A 60 5.31 38.60 -13.26
CA ALA A 60 6.41 39.54 -13.54
C ALA A 60 6.20 40.38 -14.79
N SER A 61 5.35 39.93 -15.72
CA SER A 61 5.03 40.64 -16.97
C SER A 61 3.75 41.49 -16.89
N CYS A 62 3.06 41.50 -15.74
CA CYS A 62 1.84 42.29 -15.56
C CYS A 62 2.15 43.78 -15.39
N CYS A 63 1.44 44.63 -16.15
CA CYS A 63 1.59 46.08 -16.09
C CYS A 63 0.74 46.75 -15.00
N ASP A 64 -0.36 46.11 -14.60
CA ASP A 64 -1.32 46.63 -13.63
C ASP A 64 -1.85 45.52 -12.70
N MET A 65 -2.58 45.92 -11.67
CA MET A 65 -3.12 45.04 -10.64
C MET A 65 -4.25 44.15 -11.18
N ASP A 66 -5.08 44.65 -12.09
CA ASP A 66 -6.20 43.90 -12.65
C ASP A 66 -5.71 42.73 -13.52
N ALA A 67 -4.65 42.97 -14.30
CA ALA A 67 -3.94 41.93 -15.04
C ALA A 67 -3.35 40.88 -14.09
N LEU A 68 -2.75 41.29 -12.97
CA LEU A 68 -2.22 40.34 -11.98
C LEU A 68 -3.33 39.48 -11.36
N ILE A 69 -4.47 40.08 -11.00
CA ILE A 69 -5.64 39.36 -10.46
C ILE A 69 -6.14 38.33 -11.48
N SER A 70 -6.32 38.75 -12.74
CA SER A 70 -6.76 37.85 -13.82
C SER A 70 -5.79 36.69 -14.04
N ARG A 71 -4.47 36.93 -14.01
CA ARG A 71 -3.46 35.87 -14.10
C ARG A 71 -3.49 34.92 -12.90
N HIS A 72 -3.73 35.45 -11.71
CA HIS A 72 -3.83 34.64 -10.50
C HIS A 72 -5.07 33.74 -10.51
N GLU A 73 -6.23 34.24 -10.94
CA GLU A 73 -7.44 33.44 -11.10
C GLU A 73 -7.26 32.32 -12.14
N ALA A 74 -6.63 32.63 -13.28
CA ALA A 74 -6.30 31.64 -14.29
C ALA A 74 -5.31 30.58 -13.77
N PHE A 75 -4.31 31.00 -12.98
CA PHE A 75 -3.38 30.09 -12.30
C PHE A 75 -4.13 29.14 -11.34
N LEU A 76 -5.04 29.66 -10.50
CA LEU A 76 -5.80 28.82 -9.57
C LEU A 76 -6.71 27.82 -10.30
N ALA A 77 -7.39 28.24 -11.36
CA ALA A 77 -8.22 27.35 -12.17
C ALA A 77 -7.39 26.23 -12.82
N ALA A 78 -6.24 26.58 -13.41
CA ALA A 78 -5.32 25.61 -13.98
C ALA A 78 -4.73 24.67 -12.91
N LEU A 79 -4.37 25.20 -11.74
CA LEU A 79 -3.85 24.43 -10.62
C LEU A 79 -4.87 23.40 -10.14
N LEU A 80 -6.13 23.80 -9.98
CA LEU A 80 -7.20 22.90 -9.55
C LEU A 80 -7.45 21.80 -10.58
N GLY A 81 -7.43 22.11 -11.88
CA GLY A 81 -7.54 21.10 -12.93
C GLY A 81 -6.35 20.13 -12.94
N ARG A 82 -5.11 20.64 -12.87
CA ARG A 82 -3.89 19.83 -12.79
C ARG A 82 -3.86 18.95 -11.54
N ALA A 83 -4.38 19.44 -10.42
CA ALA A 83 -4.47 18.69 -9.16
C ALA A 83 -5.59 17.64 -9.16
N LEU A 84 -6.36 17.51 -10.25
CA LEU A 84 -7.53 16.63 -10.35
C LEU A 84 -8.64 17.05 -9.37
N LEU A 85 -8.72 18.32 -9.00
CA LEU A 85 -9.66 18.86 -8.01
C LEU A 85 -10.87 19.57 -8.62
N ASP A 86 -10.89 19.72 -9.94
CA ASP A 86 -12.02 20.32 -10.63
C ASP A 86 -13.23 19.36 -10.76
N ASP A 87 -14.32 19.89 -11.30
CA ASP A 87 -15.56 19.14 -11.50
C ASP A 87 -15.46 18.15 -12.67
N SER A 88 -14.60 18.42 -13.67
CA SER A 88 -14.35 17.48 -14.78
C SER A 88 -13.69 16.19 -14.28
N SER A 89 -12.80 16.27 -13.30
CA SER A 89 -12.12 15.12 -12.70
C SER A 89 -12.90 14.48 -11.56
N ALA A 90 -14.20 14.75 -11.39
CA ALA A 90 -15.01 14.18 -10.30
C ALA A 90 -14.99 12.64 -10.29
N GLN A 91 -15.02 12.02 -11.48
CA GLN A 91 -14.95 10.56 -11.60
C GLN A 91 -13.57 10.01 -11.21
N VAL A 92 -12.49 10.67 -11.65
CA VAL A 92 -11.11 10.33 -11.28
C VAL A 92 -10.91 10.47 -9.77
N ARG A 93 -11.41 11.56 -9.15
CA ARG A 93 -11.38 11.76 -7.70
C ARG A 93 -12.10 10.68 -6.94
N SER A 94 -13.27 10.25 -7.41
CA SER A 94 -14.03 9.16 -6.81
C SER A 94 -13.21 7.87 -6.79
N THR A 95 -12.58 7.53 -7.92
CA THR A 95 -11.69 6.36 -8.01
C THR A 95 -10.46 6.50 -7.09
N LEU A 96 -9.80 7.68 -7.08
CA LEU A 96 -8.66 7.95 -6.21
C LEU A 96 -9.02 7.80 -4.72
N ASN A 97 -10.18 8.33 -4.31
CA ASN A 97 -10.69 8.15 -2.95
C ASN A 97 -10.91 6.67 -2.62
N GLY A 98 -11.44 5.88 -3.55
CA GLY A 98 -11.56 4.43 -3.39
C GLY A 98 -10.21 3.74 -3.22
N VAL A 99 -9.20 4.12 -4.02
CA VAL A 99 -7.84 3.58 -3.90
C VAL A 99 -7.22 3.94 -2.54
N LEU A 100 -7.36 5.19 -2.08
CA LEU A 100 -6.87 5.63 -0.78
C LEU A 100 -7.61 4.92 0.37
N ALA A 101 -8.91 4.70 0.26
CA ALA A 101 -9.68 3.94 1.23
C ALA A 101 -9.18 2.49 1.34
N ASN A 102 -8.85 1.85 0.22
CA ASN A 102 -8.22 0.53 0.22
C ASN A 102 -6.87 0.55 0.96
N MET A 103 -6.08 1.62 0.84
CA MET A 103 -4.82 1.75 1.59
C MET A 103 -5.05 1.78 3.11
N LEU A 104 -6.06 2.53 3.54
CA LEU A 104 -6.44 2.57 4.94
C LEU A 104 -6.97 1.22 5.45
N GLY A 105 -7.58 0.42 4.56
CA GLY A 105 -8.06 -0.93 4.86
C GLY A 105 -6.98 -1.94 5.27
N LEU A 106 -5.70 -1.68 4.97
CA LEU A 106 -4.60 -2.56 5.39
C LEU A 106 -4.32 -2.47 6.90
N ALA A 107 -4.54 -1.29 7.52
CA ALA A 107 -4.26 -1.07 8.93
C ALA A 107 -5.04 -2.01 9.87
N PRO A 108 -6.38 -2.16 9.76
CA PRO A 108 -7.13 -3.08 10.61
C PRO A 108 -6.76 -4.55 10.36
N LEU A 109 -6.43 -4.93 9.12
CA LEU A 109 -5.96 -6.29 8.80
C LEU A 109 -4.66 -6.63 9.53
N VAL A 110 -3.67 -5.72 9.47
CA VAL A 110 -2.39 -5.88 10.19
C VAL A 110 -2.60 -5.83 11.70
N GLY A 111 -3.54 -5.01 12.19
CA GLY A 111 -3.95 -4.95 13.58
C GLY A 111 -4.43 -6.31 14.09
N ARG A 112 -5.42 -6.91 13.41
CA ARG A 112 -5.96 -8.24 13.75
C ARG A 112 -4.90 -9.34 13.74
N LEU A 113 -4.01 -9.34 12.74
CA LEU A 113 -2.89 -10.29 12.68
C LEU A 113 -1.97 -10.14 13.90
N ASN A 114 -1.62 -8.92 14.26
CA ASN A 114 -0.75 -8.65 15.40
C ASN A 114 -1.40 -9.06 16.73
N ASP A 115 -2.70 -8.80 16.88
CA ASP A 115 -3.47 -9.16 18.07
C ASP A 115 -3.53 -10.69 18.23
N GLU A 116 -3.77 -11.43 17.14
CA GLU A 116 -3.77 -12.90 17.16
C GLU A 116 -2.39 -13.47 17.52
N VAL A 117 -1.32 -12.94 16.93
CA VAL A 117 0.05 -13.37 17.24
C VAL A 117 0.37 -13.12 18.71
N LYS A 118 -0.01 -11.96 19.26
CA LYS A 118 0.18 -11.63 20.67
C LYS A 118 -0.63 -12.53 21.59
N ALA A 119 -1.90 -12.75 21.29
CA ALA A 119 -2.77 -13.63 22.07
C ALA A 119 -2.21 -15.06 22.12
N SER A 120 -1.74 -15.56 20.98
CA SER A 120 -1.13 -16.88 20.86
C SER A 120 0.17 -16.99 21.67
N LEU A 121 1.01 -15.96 21.66
CA LEU A 121 2.24 -15.93 22.48
C LEU A 121 1.93 -15.95 23.98
N LEU A 122 0.99 -15.12 24.44
CA LEU A 122 0.57 -15.09 25.85
C LEU A 122 0.02 -16.44 26.30
N TRP A 123 -0.83 -17.06 25.46
CA TRP A 123 -1.36 -18.39 25.74
C TRP A 123 -0.25 -19.46 25.86
N MET A 124 0.75 -19.43 24.96
CA MET A 124 1.89 -20.36 25.05
C MET A 124 2.71 -20.16 26.33
N GLU A 125 2.92 -18.92 26.74
CA GLU A 125 3.61 -18.60 27.99
C GLU A 125 2.85 -19.11 29.22
N ASP A 126 1.53 -18.91 29.27
CA ASP A 126 0.69 -19.39 30.37
C ASP A 126 0.70 -20.91 30.45
N ARG A 127 0.63 -21.61 29.30
CA ARG A 127 0.78 -23.07 29.26
C ARG A 127 2.14 -23.53 29.76
N ALA A 128 3.21 -22.82 29.42
CA ALA A 128 4.55 -23.17 29.89
C ALA A 128 4.68 -22.98 31.41
N ARG A 129 4.13 -21.90 31.97
CA ARG A 129 4.10 -21.64 33.43
C ARG A 129 3.33 -22.72 34.17
N GLU A 130 2.16 -23.09 33.66
CA GLU A 130 1.32 -24.12 34.27
C GLU A 130 1.96 -25.52 34.18
N ALA A 131 2.56 -25.87 33.04
CA ALA A 131 3.30 -27.10 32.89
C ALA A 131 4.48 -27.19 33.88
N ALA A 132 5.20 -26.08 34.08
CA ALA A 132 6.28 -25.99 35.07
C ALA A 132 5.74 -26.12 36.51
N ALA A 133 4.60 -25.49 36.83
CA ALA A 133 3.97 -25.61 38.15
C ALA A 133 3.48 -27.03 38.44
N ASN A 134 2.87 -27.69 37.46
CA ASN A 134 2.42 -29.08 37.57
C ASN A 134 3.60 -30.05 37.69
N THR A 135 4.69 -29.81 36.96
CA THR A 135 5.96 -30.52 37.09
C THR A 135 6.53 -30.40 38.50
N ALA A 136 6.60 -29.18 39.05
CA ALA A 136 7.10 -28.93 40.41
C ALA A 136 6.22 -29.58 41.48
N ALA A 137 4.91 -29.66 41.24
CA ALA A 137 3.95 -30.30 42.13
C ALA A 137 3.86 -31.83 41.96
N GLY A 138 4.64 -32.44 41.05
CA GLY A 138 4.62 -33.87 40.76
C GLY A 138 3.35 -34.37 40.07
N ARG A 139 2.51 -33.47 39.54
CA ARG A 139 1.27 -33.79 38.82
C ARG A 139 1.55 -33.89 37.33
N TRP A 140 2.01 -35.06 36.89
CA TRP A 140 2.26 -35.36 35.48
C TRP A 140 0.99 -35.93 34.84
N GLY A 141 0.57 -35.36 33.70
CA GLY A 141 -0.56 -35.90 32.92
C GLY A 141 -1.96 -35.67 33.51
N ALA A 142 -2.10 -34.87 34.58
CA ALA A 142 -3.41 -34.44 35.08
C ALA A 142 -3.94 -33.30 34.19
N VAL A 143 -4.90 -33.63 33.31
CA VAL A 143 -5.66 -32.64 32.54
C VAL A 143 -6.91 -32.34 33.35
N ASP A 144 -6.94 -31.18 34.01
CA ASP A 144 -8.17 -30.70 34.65
C ASP A 144 -9.25 -30.50 33.56
N SER A 145 -10.55 -30.54 33.91
CA SER A 145 -11.61 -30.40 32.89
C SER A 145 -11.50 -29.09 32.11
N ASP A 146 -11.00 -28.03 32.76
CA ASP A 146 -10.68 -26.74 32.14
C ASP A 146 -9.46 -26.78 31.21
N ALA A 147 -8.54 -27.72 31.38
CA ALA A 147 -7.38 -27.89 30.52
C ALA A 147 -7.71 -28.62 29.21
N ALA A 148 -8.79 -29.41 29.19
CA ALA A 148 -9.32 -30.06 27.98
C ALA A 148 -10.11 -29.11 27.09
N ALA A 149 -10.63 -28.00 27.63
CA ALA A 149 -11.32 -26.95 26.88
C ALA A 149 -10.37 -25.90 26.26
N ARG A 150 -9.07 -25.96 26.57
CA ARG A 150 -8.07 -25.00 26.10
C ARG A 150 -7.63 -25.35 24.68
N ARG A 151 -7.51 -24.32 23.85
CA ARG A 151 -7.06 -24.36 22.45
C ARG A 151 -5.93 -25.37 22.24
N ASP A 152 -6.13 -26.38 21.40
CA ASP A 152 -5.06 -27.34 21.04
C ASP A 152 -4.11 -26.78 19.98
N GLU A 153 -4.60 -25.81 19.20
CA GLU A 153 -3.87 -25.18 18.10
C GLU A 153 -3.26 -23.84 18.53
N GLU A 154 -2.01 -23.60 18.14
CA GLU A 154 -1.29 -22.36 18.49
C GLU A 154 -1.93 -21.12 17.86
N VAL A 155 -2.56 -21.29 16.68
CA VAL A 155 -3.25 -20.25 15.91
C VAL A 155 -4.52 -20.86 15.35
N ASP A 156 -5.62 -20.11 15.36
CA ASP A 156 -6.91 -20.55 14.84
C ASP A 156 -6.86 -20.53 13.31
N PRO A 157 -6.95 -21.71 12.65
CA PRO A 157 -6.87 -21.82 11.21
C PRO A 157 -8.02 -21.10 10.50
N ALA A 158 -9.21 -21.02 11.12
CA ALA A 158 -10.35 -20.33 10.55
C ALA A 158 -10.12 -18.81 10.51
N LEU A 159 -9.52 -18.25 11.55
CA LEU A 159 -9.12 -16.84 11.56
C LEU A 159 -8.05 -16.56 10.50
N VAL A 160 -7.05 -17.44 10.35
CA VAL A 160 -6.01 -17.26 9.33
C VAL A 160 -6.59 -17.29 7.92
N GLU A 161 -7.49 -18.25 7.63
CA GLU A 161 -8.20 -18.32 6.35
C GLU A 161 -9.04 -17.06 6.10
N GLU A 162 -9.73 -16.56 7.12
CA GLU A 162 -10.49 -15.30 7.04
C GLU A 162 -9.57 -14.11 6.69
N LEU A 163 -8.46 -13.95 7.43
CA LEU A 163 -7.52 -12.85 7.20
C LEU A 163 -6.86 -12.92 5.82
N GLU A 164 -6.59 -14.12 5.32
CA GLU A 164 -6.08 -14.34 3.97
C GLU A 164 -7.12 -13.98 2.91
N GLY A 165 -8.37 -14.35 3.13
CA GLY A 165 -9.49 -13.94 2.27
C GLY A 165 -9.63 -12.42 2.21
N VAL A 166 -9.58 -11.74 3.36
CA VAL A 166 -9.62 -10.28 3.45
C VAL A 166 -8.42 -9.64 2.77
N ALA A 167 -7.21 -10.18 2.98
CA ALA A 167 -6.00 -9.70 2.32
C ALA A 167 -6.09 -9.80 0.79
N GLY A 168 -6.57 -10.94 0.28
CA GLY A 168 -6.75 -11.16 -1.15
C GLY A 168 -7.81 -10.25 -1.77
N GLN A 169 -8.92 -10.03 -1.07
CA GLN A 169 -9.97 -9.08 -1.51
C GLN A 169 -9.43 -7.65 -1.56
N LEU A 170 -8.68 -7.24 -0.53
CA LEU A 170 -8.10 -5.90 -0.46
C LEU A 170 -7.07 -5.66 -1.56
N GLU A 171 -6.20 -6.64 -1.82
CA GLU A 171 -5.24 -6.60 -2.91
C GLU A 171 -5.94 -6.48 -4.28
N ALA A 172 -6.94 -7.33 -4.53
CA ALA A 172 -7.70 -7.30 -5.77
C ALA A 172 -8.42 -5.95 -5.97
N ALA A 173 -9.06 -5.43 -4.92
CA ALA A 173 -9.74 -4.13 -4.93
C ALA A 173 -8.77 -2.97 -5.17
N HIS A 174 -7.60 -3.00 -4.52
CA HIS A 174 -6.56 -1.98 -4.71
C HIS A 174 -6.05 -1.98 -6.16
N LEU A 175 -5.66 -3.14 -6.69
CA LEU A 175 -5.17 -3.26 -8.07
C LEU A 175 -6.23 -2.88 -9.10
N ALA A 176 -7.49 -3.28 -8.90
CA ALA A 176 -8.60 -2.89 -9.78
C ALA A 176 -8.85 -1.38 -9.74
N GLY A 177 -8.78 -0.76 -8.55
CA GLY A 177 -8.90 0.68 -8.39
C GLY A 177 -7.77 1.44 -9.09
N VAL A 178 -6.52 1.00 -8.94
CA VAL A 178 -5.36 1.60 -9.62
C VAL A 178 -5.48 1.46 -11.14
N ARG A 179 -5.87 0.28 -11.66
CA ARG A 179 -6.09 0.11 -13.10
C ARG A 179 -7.16 1.05 -13.64
N ARG A 180 -8.32 1.11 -12.96
CA ARG A 180 -9.40 2.03 -13.33
C ARG A 180 -8.95 3.48 -13.30
N LEU A 181 -8.14 3.87 -12.31
CA LEU A 181 -7.58 5.21 -12.23
C LEU A 181 -6.68 5.49 -13.44
N THR A 182 -5.78 4.56 -13.78
CA THR A 182 -4.88 4.72 -14.94
C THR A 182 -5.62 4.74 -16.27
N GLU A 183 -6.71 3.97 -16.39
CA GLU A 183 -7.60 4.00 -17.55
C GLU A 183 -8.31 5.35 -17.65
N GLN A 184 -8.92 5.85 -16.56
CA GLN A 184 -9.59 7.15 -16.56
C GLN A 184 -8.63 8.31 -16.88
N LEU A 185 -7.44 8.32 -16.27
CA LEU A 185 -6.38 9.28 -16.59
C LEU A 185 -5.86 9.14 -18.03
N SER A 186 -6.02 7.97 -18.65
CA SER A 186 -5.67 7.73 -20.06
C SER A 186 -6.82 8.08 -21.02
N ASP A 187 -8.08 7.93 -20.62
CA ASP A 187 -9.27 8.19 -21.44
C ASP A 187 -9.64 9.68 -21.44
N GLU A 188 -9.30 10.44 -20.40
CA GLU A 188 -9.31 11.91 -20.43
C GLU A 188 -8.46 12.49 -21.59
N ARG A 189 -7.65 11.65 -22.28
CA ARG A 189 -6.98 11.97 -23.55
C ARG A 189 -7.93 12.21 -24.72
N GLN A 190 -9.15 11.68 -24.69
CA GLN A 190 -10.09 11.72 -25.82
C GLN A 190 -11.19 12.77 -25.65
N GLY A 191 -11.42 13.28 -24.44
CA GLY A 191 -12.44 14.29 -24.17
C GLY A 191 -12.16 15.09 -22.90
N GLY A 192 -11.56 16.26 -23.07
CA GLY A 192 -11.41 17.28 -22.03
C GLY A 192 -10.23 17.05 -21.09
N VAL A 193 -9.36 18.04 -20.99
CA VAL A 193 -8.25 18.18 -20.02
C VAL A 193 -6.94 17.43 -20.32
N ALA A 194 -6.89 16.15 -20.75
CA ALA A 194 -5.58 15.48 -20.91
C ALA A 194 -4.79 15.84 -22.18
N HIS A 195 -5.31 16.74 -23.02
CA HIS A 195 -4.48 17.44 -24.01
C HIS A 195 -3.65 18.58 -23.38
N ALA A 196 -3.94 18.98 -22.14
CA ALA A 196 -3.39 20.19 -21.53
C ALA A 196 -2.13 19.98 -20.67
N PHE A 197 -1.86 18.77 -20.15
CA PHE A 197 -0.81 18.59 -19.13
C PHE A 197 0.07 17.36 -19.39
N ASN A 198 1.28 17.60 -19.91
CA ASN A 198 2.34 16.58 -20.13
C ASN A 198 2.69 15.79 -18.85
N GLU A 199 2.43 16.38 -17.69
CA GLU A 199 2.66 15.88 -16.34
C GLU A 199 1.93 14.56 -16.07
N VAL A 200 0.66 14.45 -16.50
CA VAL A 200 -0.15 13.23 -16.30
C VAL A 200 0.47 12.03 -17.01
N ARG A 201 1.15 12.26 -18.15
CA ARG A 201 1.87 11.20 -18.88
C ARG A 201 3.02 10.64 -18.04
N TYR A 202 3.78 11.49 -17.35
CA TYR A 202 4.88 11.06 -16.48
C TYR A 202 4.35 10.32 -15.25
N LEU A 203 3.21 10.77 -14.69
CA LEU A 203 2.51 10.04 -13.63
C LEU A 203 2.10 8.63 -14.09
N LEU A 204 1.45 8.50 -15.25
CA LEU A 204 1.02 7.21 -15.79
C LEU A 204 2.19 6.24 -15.97
N CYS A 205 3.34 6.70 -16.49
CA CYS A 205 4.54 5.88 -16.60
C CYS A 205 5.07 5.40 -15.24
N ARG A 206 4.97 6.22 -14.20
CA ARG A 206 5.37 5.82 -12.83
C ARG A 206 4.32 4.99 -12.11
N LEU A 207 3.05 5.03 -12.51
CA LEU A 207 2.00 4.19 -11.94
C LEU A 207 1.91 2.81 -12.62
N ASP A 208 2.40 2.68 -13.86
CA ASP A 208 2.46 1.38 -14.54
C ASP A 208 3.48 0.45 -13.87
N ARG A 209 2.99 -0.54 -13.13
CA ARG A 209 3.80 -1.59 -12.50
C ARG A 209 4.62 -2.40 -13.53
N ALA A 210 4.07 -2.61 -14.72
CA ALA A 210 4.76 -3.35 -15.77
C ALA A 210 6.02 -2.61 -16.24
N PHE A 211 6.09 -1.27 -16.11
CA PHE A 211 7.30 -0.51 -16.38
C PHE A 211 8.45 -0.90 -15.43
N TYR A 212 8.18 -1.01 -14.13
CA TYR A 212 9.19 -1.40 -13.13
C TYR A 212 9.57 -2.87 -13.23
N GLU A 213 8.64 -3.78 -13.49
CA GLU A 213 8.94 -5.20 -13.69
C GLU A 213 9.79 -5.44 -14.95
N ARG A 214 9.51 -4.70 -16.04
CA ARG A 214 10.37 -4.69 -17.25
C ARG A 214 11.75 -4.09 -16.96
N GLN A 215 11.84 -3.03 -16.16
CA GLN A 215 13.12 -2.38 -15.83
C GLN A 215 13.96 -3.23 -14.86
N ALA A 216 13.34 -3.90 -13.89
CA ALA A 216 14.01 -4.83 -12.99
C ALA A 216 14.50 -6.08 -13.73
N GLY A 217 13.68 -6.67 -14.61
CA GLY A 217 14.11 -7.77 -15.48
C GLY A 217 15.22 -7.38 -16.47
N ALA A 218 15.26 -6.12 -16.92
CA ALA A 218 16.34 -5.60 -17.78
C ALA A 218 17.65 -5.36 -17.02
N MET A 219 17.61 -5.05 -15.73
CA MET A 219 18.80 -4.92 -14.88
C MET A 219 19.36 -6.28 -14.44
N ASP A 220 18.49 -7.29 -14.27
CA ASP A 220 18.89 -8.67 -13.89
C ASP A 220 19.45 -9.47 -15.10
N GLY A 221 19.15 -9.05 -16.33
CA GLY A 221 19.71 -9.60 -17.57
C GLY A 221 20.99 -8.94 -18.09
N GLY A 222 21.50 -7.91 -17.40
CA GLY A 222 22.62 -7.08 -17.88
C GLY A 222 24.00 -7.40 -17.29
N PHE A 223 24.14 -8.44 -16.46
CA PHE A 223 25.37 -8.70 -15.70
C PHE A 223 26.06 -10.05 -15.96
N LEU A 224 25.81 -10.68 -17.13
CA LEU A 224 26.53 -11.88 -17.55
C LEU A 224 26.88 -11.86 -19.05
N GLU A 225 27.82 -11.01 -19.45
CA GLU A 225 28.81 -11.30 -20.50
C GLU A 225 29.79 -10.11 -20.59
N VAL A 226 30.86 -10.18 -19.80
CA VAL A 226 32.10 -9.49 -20.15
C VAL A 226 33.10 -10.59 -20.45
N ASP A 227 33.27 -10.85 -21.75
CA ASP A 227 34.30 -11.70 -22.31
C ASP A 227 35.66 -11.39 -21.68
N ALA A 228 36.31 -12.43 -21.15
CA ALA A 228 37.71 -12.37 -20.75
C ALA A 228 38.59 -12.55 -22.00
N PRO A 229 39.44 -11.59 -22.38
CA PRO A 229 40.40 -11.83 -23.44
C PRO A 229 41.56 -12.69 -22.91
N SER A 230 41.90 -13.72 -23.70
CA SER A 230 43.12 -14.53 -23.57
C SER A 230 44.37 -13.76 -23.99
#